data_AF-O67956-F1
#
_entry.id   AF-O67956-F1
#
_cell.length_a   1.000
_cell.length_b   1.000
_cell.length_c   1.000
_cell.angle_alpha   90.00
_cell.angle_beta   90.00
_cell.angle_gamma   90.00
#
_symmetry.space_group_name_H-M   'P 1'
#
loop_
_entity.id
_entity.type
_entity.pdbx_description
1 polymer ?
#
loop_
_entity_poly.entity_id
_entity_poly.type
_entity_poly.pdbx_seq_one_letter_code
_entity_poly.pdbx_strand_id
1 'polypeptide(L)'
;MFGPTRYQWDSGYFKTEINRRVQTAIDNGATKEEAYASIPEKLAFYDYVGNSPAKGGLFRVGALVNGDGLPTGWQGHIAFTDKEGNDLEVRRIPNFFENFPVILEDKEGNVRADIPFRRAEAKYSFEQTGITATIYGGDLNGQTFTDPAVVKRLARKAQLGKAFKFDRE
;
A
#
# COMPACT_ATOMS: atom_id res chain seq x y z
N MET A 1 -9.50 -13.69 20.24
CA MET A 1 -9.71 -12.30 19.79
C MET A 1 -10.15 -12.30 18.33
N PHE A 2 -10.91 -11.30 17.86
CA PHE A 2 -11.79 -11.37 16.67
C PHE A 2 -11.30 -10.63 15.40
N GLY A 3 -10.04 -10.20 15.34
CA GLY A 3 -9.53 -9.38 14.23
C GLY A 3 -9.90 -7.89 14.34
N PRO A 4 -9.50 -7.04 13.35
CA PRO A 4 -9.82 -5.62 13.34
C PRO A 4 -11.27 -5.36 12.88
N THR A 5 -11.73 -4.12 13.01
CA THR A 5 -13.05 -3.68 12.54
C THR A 5 -12.97 -2.93 11.22
N ARG A 6 -14.07 -2.92 10.46
CA ARG A 6 -14.14 -2.13 9.21
C ARG A 6 -13.88 -0.63 9.42
N TYR A 7 -14.26 -0.10 10.58
CA TYR A 7 -14.10 1.32 10.91
C TYR A 7 -12.64 1.72 11.06
N GLN A 8 -11.77 0.79 11.47
CA GLN A 8 -10.33 1.04 11.54
C GLN A 8 -9.71 1.20 10.14
N TRP A 9 -10.23 0.47 9.13
CA TRP A 9 -9.86 0.69 7.74
C TRP A 9 -10.45 2.00 7.21
N ASP A 10 -11.75 2.22 7.40
CA ASP A 10 -12.48 3.38 6.87
C ASP A 10 -11.91 4.71 7.39
N SER A 11 -11.40 4.74 8.63
CA SER A 11 -10.76 5.92 9.24
C SER A 11 -9.24 6.00 9.06
N GLY A 12 -8.60 4.99 8.45
CA GLY A 12 -7.15 4.92 8.36
C GLY A 12 -6.45 4.85 9.72
N TYR A 13 -7.04 4.16 10.70
CA TYR A 13 -6.57 4.11 12.09
C TYR A 13 -5.12 3.61 12.20
N PHE A 14 -4.83 2.44 11.62
CA PHE A 14 -3.48 1.85 11.69
C PHE A 14 -2.47 2.59 10.80
N LYS A 15 -2.91 3.08 9.63
CA LYS A 15 -2.10 3.98 8.79
C LYS A 15 -1.62 5.20 9.58
N THR A 16 -2.53 5.85 10.32
CA THR A 16 -2.24 7.03 11.15
C THR A 16 -1.22 6.71 12.24
N GLU A 17 -1.38 5.60 12.95
CA GLU A 17 -0.41 5.19 13.98
C GLU A 17 0.96 4.83 13.39
N ILE A 18 1.01 4.17 12.23
CA ILE A 18 2.27 3.87 11.54
C ILE A 18 2.97 5.18 11.15
N ASN A 19 2.25 6.12 10.53
CA ASN A 19 2.80 7.40 10.14
C ASN A 19 3.30 8.20 11.36
N ARG A 20 2.57 8.18 12.48
CA ARG A 20 3.00 8.81 13.72
C ARG A 20 4.32 8.23 14.22
N ARG A 21 4.47 6.91 14.26
CA ARG A 21 5.71 6.24 14.70
C ARG A 21 6.89 6.54 13.78
N VAL A 22 6.68 6.45 12.48
CA VAL A 22 7.70 6.77 11.47
C VAL A 22 8.16 8.21 11.61
N GLN A 23 7.21 9.15 11.72
CA GLN A 23 7.54 10.56 11.87
C GLN A 23 8.32 10.81 13.17
N THR A 24 7.87 10.23 14.29
CA THR A 24 8.60 10.34 15.57
C THR A 24 10.03 9.78 15.47
N ALA A 25 10.23 8.67 14.76
CA ALA A 25 11.57 8.11 14.56
C ALA A 25 12.45 9.05 13.71
N ILE A 26 11.91 9.60 12.63
CA ILE A 26 12.61 10.55 11.75
C ILE A 26 12.95 11.84 12.51
N ASP A 27 12.02 12.37 13.31
CA ASP A 27 12.23 13.56 14.14
C ASP A 27 13.35 13.34 15.18
N ASN A 28 13.56 12.07 15.59
CA ASN A 28 14.66 11.66 16.47
C ASN A 28 15.96 11.31 15.73
N GLY A 29 16.04 11.58 14.42
CA GLY A 29 17.25 11.42 13.61
C GLY A 29 17.37 10.10 12.86
N ALA A 30 16.35 9.23 12.88
CA ALA A 30 16.37 8.01 12.09
C ALA A 30 16.21 8.32 10.59
N THR A 31 16.89 7.53 9.75
CA THR A 31 16.63 7.50 8.31
C THR A 31 15.23 6.94 8.02
N LYS A 32 14.68 7.18 6.81
CA LYS A 32 13.40 6.56 6.40
C LYS A 32 13.47 5.01 6.50
N GLU A 33 14.60 4.42 6.13
CA GLU A 33 14.82 2.96 6.22
C GLU A 33 14.73 2.46 7.66
N GLU A 34 15.46 3.08 8.59
CA GLU A 34 15.42 2.73 10.02
C GLU A 34 14.04 2.95 10.63
N ALA A 35 13.39 4.07 10.28
CA ALA A 35 12.06 4.40 10.78
C ALA A 35 11.02 3.35 10.38
N TYR A 36 11.00 2.93 9.11
CA TYR A 36 10.08 1.87 8.66
C TYR A 36 10.51 0.48 9.13
N ALA A 37 11.81 0.19 9.26
CA ALA A 37 12.30 -1.06 9.82
C ALA A 37 11.87 -1.24 11.30
N SER A 38 11.65 -0.14 12.03
CA SER A 38 11.17 -0.18 13.42
C SER A 38 9.68 -0.53 13.56
N ILE A 39 8.92 -0.55 12.46
CA ILE A 39 7.47 -0.82 12.49
C ILE A 39 7.23 -2.32 12.69
N PRO A 40 6.48 -2.73 13.74
CA PRO A 40 6.17 -4.14 13.94
C PRO A 40 5.34 -4.70 12.78
N GLU A 41 5.70 -5.86 12.26
CA GLU A 41 4.96 -6.51 11.17
C GLU A 41 3.48 -6.71 11.51
N LYS A 42 3.17 -7.02 12.77
CA LYS A 42 1.80 -7.15 13.25
C LYS A 42 1.00 -5.85 13.10
N LEU A 43 1.61 -4.69 13.36
CA LEU A 43 0.97 -3.40 13.16
C LEU A 43 0.78 -3.12 11.66
N ALA A 44 1.78 -3.41 10.84
CA ALA A 44 1.67 -3.30 9.39
C ALA A 44 0.57 -4.20 8.82
N PHE A 45 0.41 -5.41 9.38
CA PHE A 45 -0.60 -6.37 8.92
C PHE A 45 -2.02 -5.92 9.26
N TYR A 46 -2.24 -5.22 10.38
CA TYR A 46 -3.54 -4.60 10.64
C TYR A 46 -3.91 -3.51 9.63
N ASP A 47 -2.92 -2.91 8.97
CA ASP A 47 -3.10 -1.90 7.92
C ASP A 47 -3.19 -2.50 6.50
N TYR A 48 -3.82 -3.68 6.39
CA TYR A 48 -4.10 -4.39 5.13
C TYR A 48 -5.59 -4.70 5.01
N VAL A 49 -6.20 -4.36 3.86
CA VAL A 49 -7.66 -4.43 3.67
C VAL A 49 -8.21 -5.86 3.68
N GLY A 50 -7.40 -6.87 3.37
CA GLY A 50 -7.84 -8.27 3.46
C GLY A 50 -8.15 -8.72 4.89
N ASN A 51 -7.70 -7.96 5.89
CA ASN A 51 -8.10 -8.16 7.29
C ASN A 51 -9.40 -7.42 7.66
N SER A 52 -9.97 -6.61 6.77
CA SER A 52 -11.25 -5.94 7.01
C SER A 52 -12.39 -6.95 6.95
N PRO A 53 -13.26 -7.03 7.98
CA PRO A 53 -14.39 -7.96 7.98
C PRO A 53 -15.48 -7.58 6.95
N ALA A 54 -15.36 -6.42 6.30
CA ALA A 54 -16.31 -5.95 5.27
C ALA A 54 -15.89 -6.29 3.83
N LYS A 55 -14.91 -7.18 3.63
CA LYS A 55 -14.43 -7.64 2.30
C LYS A 55 -14.74 -9.11 1.98
N GLY A 56 -15.58 -9.75 2.79
CA GLY A 56 -16.03 -11.12 2.57
C GLY A 56 -17.08 -11.26 1.46
N GLY A 57 -17.70 -12.44 1.40
CA GLY A 57 -18.88 -12.69 0.56
C GLY A 57 -19.67 -13.84 1.16
N LEU A 58 -21.00 -13.81 1.06
CA LEU A 58 -21.89 -14.76 1.76
C LEU A 58 -21.53 -16.23 1.49
N PHE A 59 -21.07 -16.54 0.28
CA PHE A 59 -20.71 -17.89 -0.15
C PHE A 59 -19.19 -18.12 -0.26
N ARG A 60 -18.36 -17.15 0.16
CA ARG A 60 -16.91 -17.34 0.28
C ARG A 60 -16.63 -17.98 1.64
N VAL A 61 -16.70 -19.32 1.68
CA VAL A 61 -16.59 -20.11 2.91
C VAL A 61 -15.13 -20.39 3.30
N GLY A 62 -14.90 -20.65 4.58
CA GLY A 62 -13.59 -21.04 5.12
C GLY A 62 -12.83 -19.90 5.81
N ALA A 63 -11.57 -20.16 6.12
CA ALA A 63 -10.70 -19.19 6.79
C ALA A 63 -10.19 -18.12 5.81
N LEU A 64 -9.80 -16.95 6.31
CA LEU A 64 -9.24 -15.87 5.48
C LEU A 64 -8.02 -16.32 4.65
N VAL A 65 -7.21 -17.22 5.20
CA VAL A 65 -6.03 -17.78 4.51
C VAL A 65 -6.40 -18.60 3.27
N ASN A 66 -7.64 -19.09 3.15
CA ASN A 66 -8.11 -19.78 1.94
C ASN A 66 -8.36 -18.81 0.78
N GLY A 67 -8.46 -17.50 1.05
CA GLY A 67 -8.57 -16.47 0.02
C GLY A 67 -7.20 -16.01 -0.46
N ASP A 68 -6.59 -15.15 0.34
CA ASP A 68 -5.35 -14.43 -0.01
C ASP A 68 -4.09 -15.29 0.20
N GLY A 69 -4.17 -16.31 1.04
CA GLY A 69 -3.04 -17.15 1.46
C GLY A 69 -2.61 -16.92 2.92
N LEU A 70 -1.62 -17.69 3.37
CA LEU A 70 -0.95 -17.50 4.65
C LEU A 70 0.08 -16.35 4.54
N PRO A 71 -0.03 -15.26 5.30
CA PRO A 71 0.97 -14.20 5.28
C PRO A 71 2.30 -14.70 5.83
N THR A 72 3.37 -14.63 5.02
CA THR A 72 4.70 -15.14 5.40
C THR A 72 5.71 -14.05 5.76
N GLY A 73 5.46 -12.80 5.39
CA GLY A 73 6.39 -11.69 5.67
C GLY A 73 5.90 -10.35 5.15
N TRP A 74 6.27 -9.27 5.85
CA TRP A 74 6.00 -7.92 5.40
C TRP A 74 7.00 -7.50 4.32
N GLN A 75 6.50 -7.06 3.17
CA GLN A 75 7.36 -6.70 2.04
C GLN A 75 7.98 -5.31 2.17
N GLY A 76 7.53 -4.51 3.14
CA GLY A 76 7.97 -3.14 3.35
C GLY A 76 6.91 -2.09 2.97
N HIS A 77 7.20 -0.83 3.30
CA HIS A 77 6.41 0.31 2.89
C HIS A 77 6.86 0.81 1.52
N ILE A 78 5.94 0.76 0.55
CA ILE A 78 6.17 1.25 -0.80
C ILE A 78 5.90 2.76 -0.82
N ALA A 79 6.93 3.56 -1.07
CA ALA A 79 6.84 5.00 -1.30
C ALA A 79 6.96 5.27 -2.81
N PHE A 80 6.08 6.13 -3.34
CA PHE A 80 6.11 6.52 -4.75
C PHE A 80 6.57 7.96 -4.88
N THR A 81 7.41 8.23 -5.88
CA THR A 81 7.84 9.58 -6.22
C THR A 81 7.66 9.84 -7.71
N ASP A 82 7.31 11.06 -8.06
CA ASP A 82 7.35 11.51 -9.46
C ASP A 82 8.77 11.94 -9.88
N LYS A 83 8.92 12.28 -11.16
CA LYS A 83 10.19 12.78 -11.72
C LYS A 83 10.71 14.08 -11.09
N GLU A 84 9.85 14.84 -10.41
CA GLU A 84 10.18 16.09 -9.72
C GLU A 84 10.60 15.83 -8.26
N GLY A 85 10.50 14.58 -7.80
CA GLY A 85 10.83 14.16 -6.45
C GLY A 85 9.70 14.35 -5.44
N ASN A 86 8.47 14.64 -5.89
CA ASN A 86 7.34 14.76 -4.99
C ASN A 86 6.84 13.38 -4.55
N ASP A 87 6.62 13.22 -3.24
CA ASP A 87 6.00 12.02 -2.68
C ASP A 87 4.53 11.92 -3.12
N LEU A 88 4.13 10.75 -3.59
CA LEU A 88 2.77 10.43 -4.04
C LEU A 88 2.15 9.32 -3.18
N GLU A 89 0.85 9.43 -2.94
CA GLU A 89 0.07 8.41 -2.24
C GLU A 89 -0.90 7.69 -3.18
N VAL A 90 -0.92 6.35 -3.11
CA VAL A 90 -1.94 5.55 -3.81
C VAL A 90 -3.26 5.64 -3.05
N ARG A 91 -4.32 6.03 -3.76
CA ARG A 91 -5.67 6.04 -3.20
C ARG A 91 -6.13 4.62 -2.84
N ARG A 92 -6.40 4.40 -1.56
CA ARG A 92 -6.82 3.09 -1.02
C ARG A 92 -8.23 2.70 -1.45
N ILE A 93 -8.44 1.39 -1.58
CA ILE A 93 -9.76 0.84 -1.87
C ILE A 93 -10.71 1.01 -0.67
N PRO A 94 -11.89 1.66 -0.84
CA PRO A 94 -12.92 1.66 0.19
C PRO A 94 -13.58 0.28 0.30
N ASN A 95 -14.10 -0.06 1.50
CA ASN A 95 -14.72 -1.38 1.74
C ASN A 95 -15.84 -1.74 0.74
N PHE A 96 -16.59 -0.76 0.23
CA PHE A 96 -17.72 -0.99 -0.69
C PHE A 96 -17.31 -1.54 -2.06
N PHE A 97 -16.08 -1.27 -2.51
CA PHE A 97 -15.66 -1.60 -3.87
C PHE A 97 -15.05 -3.00 -3.92
N GLU A 98 -15.51 -3.84 -4.86
CA GLU A 98 -14.83 -5.10 -5.20
C GLU A 98 -13.54 -4.83 -5.98
N ASN A 99 -13.60 -3.92 -6.95
CA ASN A 99 -12.46 -3.45 -7.75
C ASN A 99 -12.37 -1.92 -7.68
N PHE A 100 -11.15 -1.39 -7.70
CA PHE A 100 -10.91 0.06 -7.60
C PHE A 100 -9.79 0.47 -8.56
N PRO A 101 -9.87 1.65 -9.22
CA PRO A 101 -8.81 2.13 -10.09
C PRO A 101 -7.56 2.53 -9.30
N VAL A 102 -6.39 2.40 -9.91
CA VAL A 102 -5.13 2.86 -9.31
C VAL A 102 -4.93 4.33 -9.69
N ILE A 103 -4.94 5.18 -8.68
CA ILE A 103 -4.76 6.63 -8.77
C ILE A 103 -3.74 7.04 -7.71
N LEU A 104 -2.78 7.87 -8.10
CA LEU A 104 -1.78 8.46 -7.22
C LEU A 104 -2.06 9.95 -7.09
N GLU A 105 -2.16 10.40 -5.85
CA GLU A 105 -2.43 11.79 -5.48
C GLU A 105 -1.21 12.38 -4.76
N ASP A 106 -0.95 13.67 -4.93
CA ASP A 106 0.03 14.38 -4.09
C ASP A 106 -0.56 14.70 -2.70
N LYS A 107 0.25 15.34 -1.85
CA LYS A 107 -0.16 15.78 -0.51
C LYS A 107 -1.37 16.72 -0.47
N GLU A 108 -1.70 17.38 -1.58
CA GLU A 108 -2.83 18.30 -1.71
C GLU A 108 -4.09 17.59 -2.28
N GLY A 109 -3.97 16.31 -2.62
CA GLY A 109 -5.05 15.51 -3.21
C GLY A 109 -5.17 15.68 -4.73
N ASN A 110 -4.20 16.32 -5.39
CA ASN A 110 -4.23 16.45 -6.85
C ASN A 110 -3.74 15.15 -7.49
N VAL A 111 -4.44 14.69 -8.53
CA VAL A 111 -4.04 13.49 -9.28
C VAL A 111 -2.77 13.76 -10.06
N ARG A 112 -1.73 12.94 -9.83
CA ARG A 112 -0.42 13.03 -10.50
C ARG A 112 -0.11 11.85 -11.39
N ALA A 113 -0.64 10.66 -11.10
CA ALA A 113 -0.50 9.49 -11.96
C ALA A 113 -1.68 8.52 -11.84
N ASP A 114 -1.93 7.74 -12.88
CA ASP A 114 -2.93 6.68 -12.90
C ASP A 114 -2.50 5.47 -13.76
N ILE A 115 -3.25 4.38 -13.64
CA ILE A 115 -3.21 3.29 -14.61
C ILE A 115 -4.44 3.44 -15.53
N PRO A 116 -4.27 3.97 -16.75
CA PRO A 116 -5.40 4.33 -17.59
C PRO A 116 -6.08 3.07 -18.15
N PHE A 117 -7.40 3.10 -18.22
CA PHE A 117 -8.18 2.04 -18.88
C PHE A 117 -8.03 2.13 -20.41
N ARG A 118 -8.27 3.31 -21.00
CA ARG A 118 -7.99 3.60 -22.42
C ARG A 118 -6.64 4.29 -22.55
N ARG A 119 -5.75 3.73 -23.37
CA ARG A 119 -4.38 4.26 -23.54
C ARG A 119 -4.28 5.41 -24.55
N ALA A 120 -5.24 5.54 -25.47
CA ALA A 120 -5.17 6.49 -26.57
C ALA A 120 -5.09 7.96 -26.13
N GLU A 121 -5.67 8.30 -24.98
CA GLU A 121 -5.73 9.67 -24.45
C GLU A 121 -5.10 9.76 -23.05
N ALA A 122 -4.25 8.80 -22.68
CA ALA A 122 -3.61 8.78 -21.38
C ALA A 122 -2.67 9.98 -21.21
N LYS A 123 -2.86 10.75 -20.13
CA LYS A 123 -2.02 11.89 -19.75
C LYS A 123 -1.22 11.65 -18.46
N TYR A 124 -1.71 10.75 -17.62
CA TYR A 124 -1.18 10.49 -16.27
C TYR A 124 -0.59 9.08 -16.15
N SER A 125 -0.28 8.43 -17.29
CA SER A 125 0.31 7.10 -17.24
C SER A 125 1.67 7.11 -16.52
N PHE A 126 2.01 6.01 -15.84
CA PHE A 126 3.29 5.90 -15.11
C PHE A 126 4.50 6.09 -16.04
N GLU A 127 4.38 5.67 -17.29
CA GLU A 127 5.40 5.86 -18.33
C GLU A 127 5.64 7.35 -18.64
N GLN A 128 4.58 8.16 -18.71
CA GLN A 128 4.69 9.60 -19.01
C GLN A 128 5.11 10.42 -17.79
N THR A 129 4.66 10.00 -16.61
CA THR A 129 4.86 10.73 -15.35
C THR A 129 6.17 10.36 -14.65
N GLY A 130 6.80 9.25 -15.07
CA GLY A 130 8.11 8.82 -14.59
C GLY A 130 8.09 8.37 -13.13
N ILE A 131 7.00 7.73 -12.70
CA ILE A 131 6.85 7.31 -11.30
C ILE A 131 7.87 6.22 -10.95
N THR A 132 8.55 6.41 -9.83
CA THR A 132 9.43 5.39 -9.23
C THR A 132 8.84 4.90 -7.90
N ALA A 133 9.25 3.71 -7.47
CA ALA A 133 8.84 3.15 -6.18
C ALA A 133 10.06 2.72 -5.38
N THR A 134 10.21 3.25 -4.17
CA THR A 134 11.25 2.83 -3.21
C THR A 134 10.59 2.15 -2.02
N ILE A 135 11.14 1.03 -1.57
CA ILE A 135 10.58 0.24 -0.47
C ILE A 135 11.44 0.41 0.79
N TYR A 136 10.79 0.73 1.91
CA TYR A 136 11.41 0.92 3.21
C TYR A 136 10.90 -0.08 4.25
N GLY A 137 11.80 -0.70 5.00
CA GLY A 137 11.49 -1.80 5.92
C GLY A 137 11.08 -3.10 5.22
N GLY A 138 10.86 -4.15 6.00
CA GLY A 138 10.46 -5.48 5.49
C GLY A 138 11.48 -6.14 4.57
N ASP A 139 11.05 -7.17 3.85
CA ASP A 139 11.90 -8.04 3.04
C ASP A 139 12.61 -7.31 1.87
N LEU A 140 12.00 -6.22 1.36
CA LEU A 140 12.49 -5.51 0.18
C LEU A 140 13.12 -4.15 0.52
N ASN A 141 13.56 -3.96 1.77
CA ASN A 141 14.14 -2.69 2.23
C ASN A 141 15.27 -2.17 1.31
N GLY A 142 15.23 -0.87 1.02
CA GLY A 142 16.24 -0.17 0.23
C GLY A 142 16.11 -0.37 -1.29
N GLN A 143 15.20 -1.23 -1.77
CA GLN A 143 15.04 -1.48 -3.19
C GLN A 143 14.24 -0.36 -3.86
N THR A 144 14.76 0.12 -4.99
CA THR A 144 14.09 1.11 -5.85
C THR A 144 13.78 0.51 -7.21
N PHE A 145 12.55 0.73 -7.69
CA PHE A 145 12.04 0.22 -8.96
C PHE A 145 11.64 1.38 -9.86
N THR A 146 12.09 1.31 -11.11
CA THR A 146 11.79 2.30 -12.15
C THR A 146 11.08 1.69 -13.36
N ASP A 147 11.09 0.36 -13.51
CA ASP A 147 10.34 -0.33 -14.57
C ASP A 147 8.82 -0.10 -14.35
N PRO A 148 8.12 0.58 -15.28
CA PRO A 148 6.70 0.86 -15.16
C PRO A 148 5.85 -0.39 -14.91
N ALA A 149 6.23 -1.56 -15.44
CA ALA A 149 5.48 -2.80 -15.21
C ALA A 149 5.54 -3.25 -13.74
N VAL A 150 6.70 -3.11 -13.10
CA VAL A 150 6.90 -3.43 -11.68
C VAL A 150 6.25 -2.37 -10.80
N VAL A 151 6.46 -1.08 -11.08
CA VAL A 151 5.88 0.03 -10.31
C VAL A 151 4.35 -0.03 -10.32
N LYS A 152 3.72 -0.34 -11.46
CA LYS A 152 2.26 -0.57 -11.54
C LYS A 152 1.79 -1.74 -10.68
N ARG A 153 2.59 -2.80 -10.56
CA ARG A 153 2.26 -3.96 -9.70
C ARG A 153 2.32 -3.59 -8.23
N LEU A 154 3.33 -2.82 -7.84
CA LEU A 154 3.48 -2.28 -6.49
C LEU A 154 2.34 -1.32 -6.15
N ALA A 155 1.93 -0.45 -7.07
CA ALA A 155 0.80 0.46 -6.86
C ALA A 155 -0.53 -0.30 -6.66
N ARG A 156 -0.79 -1.37 -7.42
CA ARG A 156 -1.95 -2.25 -7.18
C ARG A 156 -1.92 -2.90 -5.80
N LYS A 157 -0.74 -3.28 -5.30
CA LYS A 157 -0.61 -3.80 -3.92
C LYS A 157 -0.86 -2.70 -2.88
N ALA A 158 -0.29 -1.51 -3.07
CA ALA A 158 -0.42 -0.38 -2.16
C ALA A 158 -1.87 0.12 -2.02
N GLN A 159 -2.69 -0.04 -3.06
CA GLN A 159 -4.13 0.22 -3.01
C GLN A 159 -4.84 -0.60 -1.91
N LEU A 160 -4.32 -1.80 -1.60
CA LEU A 160 -4.86 -2.71 -0.58
C LEU A 160 -4.30 -2.42 0.83
N GLY A 161 -3.42 -1.41 0.99
CA GLY A 161 -2.74 -1.10 2.25
C GLY A 161 -1.28 -1.55 2.24
N LYS A 162 -0.78 -2.05 3.38
CA LYS A 162 0.60 -2.56 3.48
C LYS A 162 0.75 -3.86 2.69
N ALA A 163 1.89 -4.00 2.01
CA ALA A 163 2.16 -5.14 1.13
C ALA A 163 2.75 -6.32 1.91
N PHE A 164 2.17 -7.50 1.74
CA PHE A 164 2.64 -8.75 2.34
C PHE A 164 2.92 -9.80 1.26
N LYS A 165 3.80 -10.74 1.58
CA LYS A 165 3.96 -11.99 0.85
C LYS A 165 2.99 -13.02 1.42
N PHE A 166 2.35 -13.77 0.54
CA PHE A 166 1.40 -14.81 0.90
C PHE A 166 1.81 -16.13 0.28
N ASP A 167 1.75 -17.18 1.07
CA ASP A 167 1.84 -18.57 0.62
C ASP A 167 0.43 -19.10 0.32
N ARG A 168 0.26 -19.74 -0.83
CA ARG A 168 -1.02 -20.27 -1.30
C ARG A 168 -0.95 -21.77 -1.61
N GLU A 169 0.20 -22.40 -1.37
CA GLU A 169 0.40 -23.85 -1.53
C GLU A 169 0.00 -24.64 -0.27
#